data_AF-A0AAE9Z7Z3-F1
#
_entry.id   AF-A0AAE9Z7Z3-F1
#
_cell.length_a   1.000
_cell.length_b   1.000
_cell.length_c   1.000
_cell.angle_alpha   90.00
_cell.angle_beta   90.00
_cell.angle_gamma   90.00
#
_symmetry.space_group_name_H-M   'P 1'
#
loop_
_entity.id
_entity.type
_entity.pdbx_description
1 polymer ?
#
loop_
_entity_poly.entity_id
_entity_poly.type
_entity_poly.pdbx_seq_one_letter_code
_entity_poly.pdbx_strand_id
1 'polypeptide(L)'
;MSVDWANRQRDTNKLVRIIAEYVFSQDNISAAQLYGLSKLSWITDSYEGESASYISSTKIPALAAIFNRNYDNLNIQEVAEDVAKIMQNPNVTEWVLKHTGFTNFYKAYRNSVYDWVEDNLQVLLPMYKRAFLAESSEDRKNLFIEIASTSGIPKANHPNQLMKPEYFLTPTFFMLDAEIKFPLINGNEWVKNLLKKLEVQGRSLPEQHDAMVELYGVGGIVDAADLDQVGRDIPDFISSPGKSAKKKLLEGKDTKSTSALPLKDENDVEAIKNSGTIKQRRIHNQLTNKLLDSLSSFTLLEGCDDSCMFDVLVKNYDSEKNDLIIEVKSSIEKSNIRMAIGQLYDYWYELKDDEEPHISILLPERPDDKAIQFLNWMDIGMLWYEGGDLHTSSDWLEHLATVS
;
A
#
# COMPACT_ATOMS: atom_id res chain seq x y z
N MET A 1 -8.30 0.78 -12.56
CA MET A 1 -7.17 1.38 -11.82
C MET A 1 -7.07 0.66 -10.49
N SER A 2 -6.04 -0.17 -10.33
CA SER A 2 -5.64 -0.71 -9.02
C SER A 2 -5.45 0.46 -8.07
N VAL A 3 -6.06 0.42 -6.89
CA VAL A 3 -5.83 1.44 -5.88
C VAL A 3 -4.53 1.11 -5.17
N ASP A 4 -3.57 2.04 -5.19
CA ASP A 4 -2.42 1.94 -4.29
C ASP A 4 -2.92 2.00 -2.84
N TRP A 5 -2.92 0.83 -2.20
CA TRP A 5 -3.46 0.63 -0.86
C TRP A 5 -2.70 1.44 0.18
N ALA A 6 -1.38 1.59 0.06
CA ALA A 6 -0.61 2.37 1.02
C ALA A 6 -0.93 3.87 0.86
N ASN A 7 -1.01 4.38 -0.37
CA ASN A 7 -1.43 5.76 -0.58
C ASN A 7 -2.86 6.03 -0.10
N ARG A 8 -3.81 5.11 -0.34
CA ARG A 8 -5.17 5.22 0.21
C ARG A 8 -5.18 5.21 1.75
N GLN A 9 -4.35 4.40 2.39
CA GLN A 9 -4.20 4.39 3.84
C GLN A 9 -3.62 5.71 4.37
N ARG A 10 -2.58 6.25 3.71
CA ARG A 10 -1.99 7.56 4.03
C ARG A 10 -2.98 8.71 3.83
N ASP A 11 -3.77 8.69 2.75
CA ASP A 11 -4.82 9.67 2.51
C ASP A 11 -5.92 9.60 3.57
N THR A 12 -6.26 8.37 4.01
CA THR A 12 -7.21 8.15 5.10
C THR A 12 -6.66 8.71 6.41
N ASN A 13 -5.40 8.44 6.75
CA ASN A 13 -4.74 9.00 7.92
C ASN A 13 -4.76 10.54 7.89
N LYS A 14 -4.39 11.17 6.77
CA LYS A 14 -4.42 12.63 6.63
C LYS A 14 -5.82 13.22 6.85
N LEU A 15 -6.84 12.66 6.19
CA LEU A 15 -8.24 13.09 6.38
C LEU A 15 -8.67 12.97 7.84
N VAL A 16 -8.42 11.81 8.46
CA VAL A 16 -8.84 11.55 9.84
C VAL A 16 -8.10 12.44 10.82
N ARG A 17 -6.80 12.68 10.67
CA ARG A 17 -6.05 13.61 11.53
C ARG A 17 -6.58 15.04 11.45
N ILE A 18 -6.87 15.54 10.24
CA ILE A 18 -7.45 16.89 10.05
C ILE A 18 -8.80 17.00 10.77
N ILE A 19 -9.66 16.00 10.65
CA ILE A 19 -10.96 15.97 11.32
C ILE A 19 -10.81 15.78 12.83
N ALA A 20 -9.89 14.92 13.27
CA ALA A 20 -9.63 14.64 14.68
C ALA A 20 -9.13 15.90 15.42
N GLU A 21 -8.32 16.74 14.78
CA GLU A 21 -7.91 18.02 15.32
C GLU A 21 -9.12 18.90 15.67
N TYR A 22 -10.09 19.00 14.76
CA TYR A 22 -11.35 19.71 15.00
C TYR A 22 -12.23 19.06 16.08
N VAL A 23 -12.30 17.72 16.11
CA VAL A 23 -13.06 17.01 17.15
C VAL A 23 -12.44 17.22 18.52
N PHE A 24 -11.12 17.11 18.64
CA PHE A 24 -10.41 17.20 19.91
C PHE A 24 -10.24 18.63 20.43
N SER A 25 -10.47 19.65 19.60
CA SER A 25 -10.58 21.05 20.04
C SER A 25 -11.92 21.40 20.67
N GLN A 26 -12.93 20.51 20.61
CA GLN A 26 -14.25 20.74 21.23
C GLN A 26 -14.24 20.40 22.72
N ASP A 27 -15.03 21.14 23.50
CA ASP A 27 -15.17 20.93 24.94
C ASP A 27 -15.85 19.59 25.27
N ASN A 28 -16.86 19.20 24.48
CA ASN A 28 -17.66 17.99 24.70
C ASN A 28 -17.57 17.10 23.46
N ILE A 29 -16.96 15.92 23.63
CA ILE A 29 -16.77 14.94 22.57
C ILE A 29 -17.72 13.77 22.81
N SER A 30 -18.52 13.43 21.81
CA SER A 30 -19.53 12.37 21.89
C SER A 30 -18.98 11.01 21.44
N ALA A 31 -19.67 9.93 21.85
CA ALA A 31 -19.42 8.58 21.33
C ALA A 31 -19.62 8.50 19.81
N ALA A 32 -20.61 9.21 19.26
CA ALA A 32 -20.85 9.30 17.83
C ALA A 32 -19.66 9.90 17.07
N GLN A 33 -18.95 10.88 17.65
CA GLN A 33 -17.75 11.45 17.05
C GLN A 33 -16.60 10.45 17.03
N LEU A 34 -16.32 9.73 18.12
CA LEU A 34 -15.27 8.71 18.14
C LEU A 34 -15.58 7.52 17.20
N TYR A 35 -16.84 7.07 17.22
CA TYR A 35 -17.31 6.05 16.29
C TYR A 35 -17.17 6.50 14.84
N GLY A 36 -17.55 7.73 14.52
CA GLY A 36 -17.42 8.29 13.19
C GLY A 36 -15.95 8.38 12.74
N LEU A 37 -15.03 8.84 13.61
CA LEU A 37 -13.59 8.83 13.31
C LEU A 37 -13.09 7.41 12.97
N SER A 38 -13.51 6.41 13.74
CA SER A 38 -13.16 5.00 13.49
C SER A 38 -13.74 4.49 12.17
N LYS A 39 -15.00 4.84 11.89
CA LYS A 39 -15.75 4.43 10.70
C LYS A 39 -15.17 5.00 9.41
N LEU A 40 -14.38 6.07 9.45
CA LEU A 40 -13.64 6.57 8.28
C LEU A 40 -12.58 5.58 7.77
N SER A 41 -12.15 4.59 8.57
CA SER A 41 -11.33 3.48 8.07
C SER A 41 -12.14 2.48 7.24
N TRP A 42 -13.47 2.51 7.27
CA TRP A 42 -14.27 1.42 6.73
C TRP A 42 -14.51 1.54 5.24
N ILE A 43 -14.53 0.38 4.57
CA ILE A 43 -14.95 0.22 3.18
C ILE A 43 -15.98 -0.90 3.05
N THR A 44 -16.56 -1.03 1.86
CA THR A 44 -17.39 -2.17 1.44
C THR A 44 -16.69 -2.91 0.31
N ASP A 45 -17.23 -4.06 -0.10
CA ASP A 45 -16.69 -4.85 -1.21
C ASP A 45 -16.72 -4.10 -2.57
N SER A 46 -17.43 -2.97 -2.65
CA SER A 46 -17.44 -2.06 -3.80
C SER A 46 -16.76 -0.75 -3.39
N TYR A 47 -15.42 -0.78 -3.43
CA TYR A 47 -14.53 0.32 -3.01
C TYR A 47 -13.82 1.03 -4.17
N GLU A 48 -13.99 0.57 -5.40
CA GLU A 48 -13.36 1.09 -6.64
C GLU A 48 -14.32 1.97 -7.46
N GLY A 49 -13.74 2.88 -8.25
CA GLY A 49 -14.45 3.80 -9.15
C GLY A 49 -15.03 5.05 -8.48
N GLU A 50 -15.31 6.09 -9.26
CA GLU A 50 -15.75 7.41 -8.75
C GLU A 50 -17.09 7.36 -7.97
N SER A 51 -17.92 6.35 -8.23
CA SER A 51 -19.22 6.12 -7.57
C SER A 51 -19.20 4.92 -6.61
N ALA A 52 -18.06 4.67 -5.97
CA ALA A 52 -17.89 3.52 -5.09
C ALA A 52 -18.91 3.53 -3.94
N SER A 53 -19.62 2.41 -3.75
CA SER A 53 -20.73 2.29 -2.79
C SER A 53 -20.34 2.54 -1.33
N TYR A 54 -19.06 2.39 -0.98
CA TYR A 54 -18.59 2.68 0.36
C TYR A 54 -18.75 4.16 0.72
N ILE A 55 -18.70 5.08 -0.26
CA ILE A 55 -18.81 6.52 -0.01
C ILE A 55 -20.16 6.83 0.66
N SER A 56 -21.26 6.36 0.09
CA SER A 56 -22.60 6.56 0.62
C SER A 56 -22.91 5.71 1.85
N SER A 57 -22.36 4.49 1.94
CA SER A 57 -22.70 3.55 3.01
C SER A 57 -21.80 3.65 4.26
N THR A 58 -20.62 4.25 4.14
CA THR A 58 -19.63 4.34 5.24
C THR A 58 -19.12 5.76 5.47
N LYS A 59 -18.52 6.41 4.45
CA LYS A 59 -17.87 7.73 4.58
C LYS A 59 -18.85 8.84 4.92
N ILE A 60 -19.92 9.00 4.15
CA ILE A 60 -20.95 10.03 4.41
C ILE A 60 -21.60 9.81 5.80
N PRO A 61 -22.03 8.60 6.18
CA PRO A 61 -22.54 8.34 7.53
C PRO A 61 -21.53 8.59 8.66
N ALA A 62 -20.24 8.35 8.42
CA ALA A 62 -19.18 8.65 9.40
C ALA A 62 -19.06 10.17 9.61
N LEU A 63 -19.02 10.94 8.52
CA LEU A 63 -18.97 12.40 8.55
C LEU A 63 -20.24 12.98 9.21
N ALA A 64 -21.42 12.43 8.89
CA ALA A 64 -22.68 12.79 9.54
C ALA A 64 -22.59 12.63 11.08
N ALA A 65 -22.04 11.52 11.56
CA ALA A 65 -21.85 11.27 12.99
C ALA A 65 -20.83 12.23 13.64
N ILE A 66 -19.71 12.51 12.95
CA ILE A 66 -18.67 13.43 13.45
C ILE A 66 -19.18 14.87 13.59
N PHE A 67 -19.90 15.34 12.58
CA PHE A 67 -20.36 16.74 12.50
C PHE A 67 -21.77 16.95 13.03
N ASN A 68 -22.41 15.88 13.55
CA ASN A 68 -23.80 15.90 14.02
C ASN A 68 -24.76 16.49 12.98
N ARG A 69 -24.69 15.97 11.76
CA ARG A 69 -25.48 16.40 10.59
C ARG A 69 -26.30 15.24 10.04
N ASN A 70 -27.37 15.58 9.30
CA ASN A 70 -28.06 14.63 8.44
C ASN A 70 -27.61 14.86 6.99
N TYR A 71 -27.02 13.83 6.38
CA TYR A 71 -26.54 13.83 4.99
C TYR A 71 -27.24 12.80 4.10
N ASP A 72 -28.40 12.26 4.50
CA ASP A 72 -29.06 11.13 3.83
C ASP A 72 -29.37 11.38 2.33
N ASN A 73 -29.48 12.64 1.91
CA ASN A 73 -29.79 13.05 0.54
C ASN A 73 -28.70 13.91 -0.12
N LEU A 74 -27.52 14.02 0.50
CA LEU A 74 -26.41 14.79 -0.05
C LEU A 74 -25.41 13.89 -0.75
N ASN A 75 -24.84 14.38 -1.85
CA ASN A 75 -23.70 13.75 -2.48
C ASN A 75 -22.39 14.15 -1.77
N ILE A 76 -21.28 13.48 -2.11
CA ILE A 76 -20.00 13.70 -1.43
C ILE A 76 -19.45 15.13 -1.61
N GLN A 77 -19.76 15.80 -2.73
CA GLN A 77 -19.34 17.18 -2.98
C GLN A 77 -20.05 18.15 -2.01
N GLU A 78 -21.36 18.01 -1.88
CA GLU A 78 -22.16 18.82 -0.95
C GLU A 78 -21.75 18.58 0.51
N VAL A 79 -21.45 17.32 0.86
CA VAL A 79 -20.92 16.97 2.18
C VAL A 79 -19.54 17.60 2.41
N ALA A 80 -18.64 17.55 1.43
CA ALA A 80 -17.30 18.14 1.53
C ALA A 80 -17.36 19.66 1.77
N GLU A 81 -18.26 20.35 1.06
CA GLU A 81 -18.48 21.80 1.23
C GLU A 81 -19.04 22.16 2.61
N ASP A 82 -20.00 21.38 3.13
CA ASP A 82 -20.53 21.60 4.49
C ASP A 82 -19.47 21.32 5.56
N VAL A 83 -18.68 20.24 5.42
CA VAL A 83 -17.57 19.92 6.32
C VAL A 83 -16.53 21.04 6.35
N ALA A 84 -16.12 21.53 5.18
CA ALA A 84 -15.18 22.65 5.06
C ALA A 84 -15.70 23.92 5.73
N LYS A 85 -17.00 24.20 5.59
CA LYS A 85 -17.65 25.34 6.24
C LYS A 85 -17.69 25.20 7.76
N ILE A 86 -18.01 24.02 8.29
CA ILE A 86 -18.05 23.75 9.73
C ILE A 86 -16.66 23.90 10.35
N MET A 87 -15.64 23.32 9.69
CA MET A 87 -14.25 23.37 10.15
C MET A 87 -13.55 24.70 9.89
N GLN A 88 -14.17 25.60 9.11
CA GLN A 88 -13.56 26.84 8.63
C GLN A 88 -12.21 26.58 7.91
N ASN A 89 -12.11 25.46 7.21
CA ASN A 89 -10.89 25.01 6.54
C ASN A 89 -11.22 24.53 5.12
N PRO A 90 -11.03 25.35 4.07
CA PRO A 90 -11.35 24.98 2.69
C PRO A 90 -10.50 23.83 2.16
N ASN A 91 -9.31 23.58 2.73
CA ASN A 91 -8.40 22.53 2.27
C ASN A 91 -8.93 21.13 2.60
N VAL A 92 -9.89 20.99 3.53
CA VAL A 92 -10.47 19.68 3.87
C VAL A 92 -11.33 19.11 2.74
N THR A 93 -11.87 19.96 1.86
CA THR A 93 -12.71 19.53 0.72
C THR A 93 -11.99 18.50 -0.14
N GLU A 94 -10.74 18.76 -0.50
CA GLU A 94 -9.93 17.84 -1.31
C GLU A 94 -9.79 16.47 -0.63
N TRP A 95 -9.53 16.44 0.68
CA TRP A 95 -9.38 15.21 1.45
C TRP A 95 -10.69 14.44 1.60
N VAL A 96 -11.83 15.14 1.74
CA VAL A 96 -13.14 14.50 1.77
C VAL A 96 -13.50 13.89 0.41
N LEU A 97 -13.06 14.49 -0.69
CA LEU A 97 -13.32 13.97 -2.04
C LEU A 97 -12.44 12.79 -2.43
N LYS A 98 -11.22 12.68 -1.87
CA LYS A 98 -10.32 11.55 -2.14
C LYS A 98 -10.92 10.20 -1.72
N HIS A 99 -10.45 9.14 -2.37
CA HIS A 99 -10.75 7.78 -1.96
C HIS A 99 -10.04 7.45 -0.64
N THR A 100 -10.80 7.09 0.40
CA THR A 100 -10.29 6.80 1.75
C THR A 100 -10.92 5.52 2.31
N GLY A 101 -10.46 5.08 3.48
CA GLY A 101 -10.84 3.82 4.12
C GLY A 101 -10.06 2.63 3.56
N PHE A 102 -9.85 1.61 4.39
CA PHE A 102 -9.04 0.42 4.06
C PHE A 102 -9.44 -0.85 4.81
N THR A 103 -10.41 -0.78 5.72
CA THR A 103 -10.85 -1.90 6.54
C THR A 103 -12.25 -2.35 6.16
N ASN A 104 -12.43 -3.60 5.72
CA ASN A 104 -13.76 -4.18 5.56
C ASN A 104 -14.29 -4.65 6.92
N PHE A 105 -14.75 -3.71 7.75
CA PHE A 105 -15.16 -4.02 9.12
C PHE A 105 -16.38 -4.95 9.13
N TYR A 106 -16.29 -6.02 9.92
CA TYR A 106 -17.23 -7.13 9.86
C TYR A 106 -18.67 -6.69 10.19
N LYS A 107 -19.58 -6.91 9.24
CA LYS A 107 -20.97 -6.40 9.28
C LYS A 107 -21.72 -6.76 10.57
N ALA A 108 -21.43 -7.93 11.15
CA ALA A 108 -22.12 -8.42 12.35
C ALA A 108 -21.85 -7.59 13.63
N TYR A 109 -20.79 -6.77 13.65
CA TYR A 109 -20.42 -5.92 14.78
C TYR A 109 -20.67 -4.43 14.54
N ARG A 110 -21.08 -4.02 13.33
CA ARG A 110 -21.19 -2.59 12.96
C ARG A 110 -22.15 -1.78 13.84
N ASN A 111 -23.23 -2.41 14.30
CA ASN A 111 -24.21 -1.77 15.19
C ASN A 111 -23.76 -1.86 16.65
N SER A 112 -23.36 -3.04 17.12
CA SER A 112 -22.99 -3.25 18.52
C SER A 112 -21.69 -2.56 18.93
N VAL A 113 -20.80 -2.24 17.98
CA VAL A 113 -19.59 -1.48 18.28
C VAL A 113 -19.89 -0.01 18.62
N TYR A 114 -20.99 0.56 18.11
CA TYR A 114 -21.39 1.92 18.52
C TYR A 114 -21.78 1.92 20.01
N ASP A 115 -22.66 1.01 20.40
CA ASP A 115 -23.09 0.86 21.80
C ASP A 115 -21.88 0.61 22.72
N TRP A 116 -20.96 -0.25 22.28
CA TRP A 116 -19.71 -0.49 23.01
C TRP A 116 -18.82 0.75 23.12
N VAL A 117 -18.72 1.59 22.08
CA VAL A 117 -17.99 2.87 22.14
C VAL A 117 -18.66 3.82 23.12
N GLU A 118 -19.99 3.87 23.16
CA GLU A 118 -20.77 4.67 24.10
C GLU A 118 -20.52 4.25 25.56
N ASP A 119 -20.62 2.94 25.83
CA ASP A 119 -20.38 2.35 27.15
C ASP A 119 -18.93 2.56 27.64
N ASN A 120 -17.96 2.60 26.72
CA ASN A 120 -16.53 2.71 27.03
C ASN A 120 -15.94 4.10 26.77
N LEU A 121 -16.78 5.13 26.52
CA LEU A 121 -16.33 6.47 26.10
C LEU A 121 -15.26 7.06 27.03
N GLN A 122 -15.41 6.90 28.35
CA GLN A 122 -14.48 7.44 29.35
C GLN A 122 -13.08 6.81 29.29
N VAL A 123 -12.98 5.58 28.79
CA VAL A 123 -11.70 4.87 28.60
C VAL A 123 -11.15 5.16 27.20
N LEU A 124 -12.01 5.12 26.18
CA LEU A 124 -11.60 5.27 24.78
C LEU A 124 -11.17 6.70 24.45
N LEU A 125 -11.88 7.72 24.92
CA LEU A 125 -11.55 9.11 24.57
C LEU A 125 -10.10 9.49 24.91
N PRO A 126 -9.57 9.21 26.13
CA PRO A 126 -8.15 9.40 26.43
C PRO A 126 -7.21 8.62 25.49
N MET A 127 -7.55 7.37 25.13
CA MET A 127 -6.72 6.58 24.22
C MET A 127 -6.66 7.20 22.82
N TYR A 128 -7.79 7.69 22.30
CA TYR A 128 -7.84 8.36 20.98
C TYR A 128 -6.99 9.63 20.98
N LYS A 129 -7.07 10.44 22.04
CA LYS A 129 -6.24 11.64 22.17
C LYS A 129 -4.76 11.30 22.26
N ARG A 130 -4.38 10.26 23.02
CA ARG A 130 -2.98 9.79 23.08
C ARG A 130 -2.49 9.23 21.74
N ALA A 131 -3.34 8.51 20.99
CA ALA A 131 -2.99 8.04 19.64
C ALA A 131 -2.71 9.20 18.68
N PHE A 132 -3.52 10.26 18.75
CA PHE A 132 -3.34 11.47 17.94
C PHE A 132 -2.05 12.24 18.27
N LEU A 133 -1.66 12.24 19.55
CA LEU A 133 -0.50 12.92 20.10
C LEU A 133 0.75 12.03 20.21
N ALA A 134 0.71 10.78 19.75
CA ALA A 134 1.83 9.85 19.89
C ALA A 134 3.03 10.32 19.04
N GLU A 135 4.20 10.40 19.66
CA GLU A 135 5.45 10.82 18.99
C GLU A 135 6.51 9.72 19.00
N SER A 136 6.42 8.76 19.93
CA SER A 136 7.41 7.70 20.11
C SER A 136 6.85 6.29 19.93
N SER A 137 7.73 5.31 19.70
CA SER A 137 7.33 3.90 19.68
C SER A 137 6.76 3.46 21.04
N GLU A 138 7.26 4.03 22.13
CA GLU A 138 6.78 3.74 23.49
C GLU A 138 5.35 4.26 23.73
N ASP A 139 5.00 5.45 23.21
CA ASP A 139 3.61 5.97 23.28
C ASP A 139 2.63 5.01 22.61
N ARG A 140 3.01 4.51 21.42
CA ARG A 140 2.22 3.55 20.64
C ARG A 140 2.11 2.21 21.36
N LYS A 141 3.21 1.71 21.92
CA LYS A 141 3.23 0.49 22.72
C LYS A 141 2.32 0.55 23.94
N ASN A 142 2.31 1.68 24.65
CA ASN A 142 1.43 1.88 25.79
C ASN A 142 -0.05 1.79 25.39
N LEU A 143 -0.43 2.31 24.22
CA LEU A 143 -1.77 2.12 23.69
C LEU A 143 -2.10 0.64 23.44
N PHE A 144 -1.15 -0.18 22.97
CA PHE A 144 -1.37 -1.63 22.83
C PHE A 144 -1.58 -2.34 24.17
N ILE A 145 -0.90 -1.92 25.24
CA ILE A 145 -1.15 -2.43 26.60
C ILE A 145 -2.59 -2.12 27.05
N GLU A 146 -3.05 -0.90 26.77
CA GLU A 146 -4.42 -0.47 27.10
C GLU A 146 -5.49 -1.17 26.25
N ILE A 147 -5.26 -1.33 24.95
CA ILE A 147 -6.14 -2.10 24.05
C ILE A 147 -6.31 -3.52 24.58
N ALA A 148 -5.21 -4.18 24.97
CA ALA A 148 -5.24 -5.55 25.49
C ALA A 148 -6.03 -5.69 26.80
N SER A 149 -6.17 -4.59 27.55
CA SER A 149 -6.91 -4.54 28.81
C SER A 149 -8.37 -4.12 28.63
N THR A 150 -8.77 -3.72 27.42
CA THR A 150 -10.14 -3.27 27.12
C THR A 150 -11.08 -4.46 26.98
N SER A 151 -12.33 -4.30 27.42
CA SER A 151 -13.35 -5.34 27.26
C SER A 151 -13.63 -5.66 25.78
N GLY A 152 -13.88 -6.94 25.47
CA GLY A 152 -14.21 -7.37 24.11
C GLY A 152 -15.52 -6.76 23.59
N ILE A 153 -15.64 -6.60 22.27
CA ILE A 153 -16.80 -6.01 21.62
C ILE A 153 -17.85 -7.09 21.39
N PRO A 154 -19.08 -6.99 21.95
CA PRO A 154 -20.10 -8.01 21.79
C PRO A 154 -20.67 -8.02 20.37
N LYS A 155 -21.04 -9.21 19.89
CA LYS A 155 -21.81 -9.36 18.65
C LYS A 155 -23.29 -9.07 18.91
N ALA A 156 -23.92 -8.24 18.08
CA ALA A 156 -25.30 -7.75 18.29
C ALA A 156 -26.31 -8.85 18.68
N ASN A 157 -26.29 -9.99 17.99
CA ASN A 157 -27.24 -11.09 18.23
C ASN A 157 -26.68 -12.21 19.13
N HIS A 158 -25.42 -12.14 19.53
CA HIS A 158 -24.74 -13.15 20.33
C HIS A 158 -23.76 -12.48 21.31
N PRO A 159 -24.23 -11.89 22.42
CA PRO A 159 -23.39 -11.07 23.30
C PRO A 159 -22.22 -11.84 23.93
N ASN A 160 -22.30 -13.17 24.00
CA ASN A 160 -21.21 -14.03 24.48
C ASN A 160 -20.08 -14.22 23.43
N GLN A 161 -20.31 -13.87 22.16
CA GLN A 161 -19.27 -13.86 21.12
C GLN A 161 -18.64 -12.47 21.09
N LEU A 162 -17.42 -12.38 21.64
CA LEU A 162 -16.68 -11.14 21.72
C LEU A 162 -15.64 -11.04 20.59
N MET A 163 -15.67 -9.95 19.85
CA MET A 163 -14.56 -9.56 18.99
C MET A 163 -13.47 -8.91 19.83
N LYS A 164 -12.21 -9.18 19.48
CA LYS A 164 -11.08 -8.57 20.16
C LYS A 164 -11.01 -7.06 19.86
N PRO A 165 -10.75 -6.18 20.87
CA PRO A 165 -10.75 -4.73 20.67
C PRO A 165 -9.75 -4.24 19.63
N GLU A 166 -8.59 -4.91 19.49
CA GLU A 166 -7.57 -4.55 18.52
C GLU A 166 -8.11 -4.54 17.08
N TYR A 167 -9.10 -5.37 16.74
CA TYR A 167 -9.68 -5.44 15.40
C TYR A 167 -10.45 -4.17 15.02
N PHE A 168 -10.83 -3.37 16.01
CA PHE A 168 -11.50 -2.09 15.85
C PHE A 168 -10.56 -0.90 16.12
N LEU A 169 -9.71 -1.02 17.16
CA LEU A 169 -8.89 0.08 17.63
C LEU A 169 -7.59 0.28 16.83
N THR A 170 -6.93 -0.79 16.36
CA THR A 170 -5.66 -0.59 15.63
C THR A 170 -5.83 0.11 14.28
N PRO A 171 -6.88 -0.14 13.47
CA PRO A 171 -7.15 0.68 12.28
C PRO A 171 -7.42 2.14 12.64
N THR A 172 -8.09 2.38 13.75
CA THR A 172 -8.40 3.73 14.22
C THR A 172 -7.15 4.48 14.67
N PHE A 173 -6.27 3.82 15.43
CA PHE A 173 -5.06 4.45 15.94
C PHE A 173 -3.99 4.62 14.86
N PHE A 174 -3.94 3.71 13.88
CA PHE A 174 -3.22 3.92 12.62
C PHE A 174 -3.61 5.23 11.94
N MET A 175 -4.91 5.52 11.84
CA MET A 175 -5.37 6.76 11.19
C MET A 175 -5.12 8.02 12.02
N LEU A 176 -4.92 7.88 13.33
CA LEU A 176 -4.65 9.00 14.24
C LEU A 176 -3.16 9.27 14.40
N ASP A 177 -2.28 8.31 14.20
CA ASP A 177 -0.84 8.45 14.39
C ASP A 177 -0.18 9.38 13.35
N ALA A 178 0.64 10.32 13.81
CA ALA A 178 1.27 11.34 12.97
C ALA A 178 2.29 10.76 11.99
N GLU A 179 3.02 9.73 12.44
CA GLU A 179 4.10 9.13 11.66
C GLU A 179 3.69 7.84 10.95
N ILE A 180 2.43 7.42 11.10
CA ILE A 180 1.89 6.19 10.48
C ILE A 180 2.70 4.95 10.89
N LYS A 181 3.21 4.90 12.13
CA LYS A 181 3.97 3.80 12.73
C LYS A 181 3.17 2.96 13.71
N PHE A 182 1.85 3.13 13.75
CA PHE A 182 0.95 2.31 14.57
C PHE A 182 0.52 1.07 13.76
N PRO A 183 1.05 -0.13 14.04
CA PRO A 183 0.82 -1.30 13.20
C PRO A 183 -0.65 -1.79 13.23
N LEU A 184 -1.10 -2.34 12.10
CA LEU A 184 -2.44 -2.90 11.96
C LEU A 184 -2.50 -4.36 12.44
N ILE A 185 -2.83 -4.57 13.71
CA ILE A 185 -3.05 -5.90 14.30
C ILE A 185 -4.55 -6.22 14.31
N ASN A 186 -5.03 -6.83 13.23
CA ASN A 186 -6.46 -7.13 13.04
C ASN A 186 -6.73 -8.61 12.70
N GLY A 187 -8.00 -8.90 12.37
CA GLY A 187 -8.47 -10.24 12.05
C GLY A 187 -8.13 -10.74 10.64
N ASN A 188 -7.41 -9.97 9.82
CA ASN A 188 -7.05 -10.36 8.46
C ASN A 188 -6.11 -11.56 8.44
N GLU A 189 -6.31 -12.45 7.47
CA GLU A 189 -5.53 -13.69 7.36
C GLU A 189 -4.03 -13.43 7.14
N TRP A 190 -3.67 -12.42 6.35
CA TRP A 190 -2.27 -12.09 6.12
C TRP A 190 -1.58 -11.60 7.41
N VAL A 191 -2.25 -10.79 8.25
CA VAL A 191 -1.73 -10.34 9.56
C VAL A 191 -1.51 -11.55 10.46
N LYS A 192 -2.48 -12.46 10.55
CA LYS A 192 -2.33 -13.70 11.34
C LYS A 192 -1.14 -14.53 10.86
N ASN A 193 -0.97 -14.66 9.55
CA ASN A 193 0.13 -15.39 8.94
C ASN A 193 1.48 -14.71 9.20
N LEU A 194 1.52 -13.37 9.17
CA LEU A 194 2.71 -12.60 9.54
C LEU A 194 3.10 -12.87 10.99
N LEU A 195 2.18 -12.66 11.93
CA LEU A 195 2.43 -12.87 13.36
C LEU A 195 2.86 -14.31 13.65
N LYS A 196 2.34 -15.29 12.90
CA LYS A 196 2.75 -16.68 13.00
C LYS A 196 4.20 -16.88 12.56
N LYS A 197 4.62 -16.24 11.46
CA LYS A 197 5.99 -16.31 10.94
C LYS A 197 6.99 -15.59 11.83
N LEU A 198 6.57 -14.51 12.47
CA LEU A 198 7.35 -13.81 13.50
C LEU A 198 7.36 -14.56 14.84
N GLU A 199 6.75 -15.74 14.93
CA GLU A 199 6.66 -16.57 16.15
C GLU A 199 6.00 -15.86 17.35
N VAL A 200 5.24 -14.79 17.09
CA VAL A 200 4.49 -14.02 18.10
C VAL A 200 2.98 -14.26 18.04
N GLN A 201 2.50 -15.14 17.17
CA GLN A 201 1.09 -15.54 17.15
C GLN A 201 0.72 -16.20 18.49
N GLY A 202 -0.21 -15.58 19.22
CA GLY A 202 -0.64 -16.03 20.55
C GLY A 202 0.15 -15.42 21.72
N ARG A 203 1.19 -14.62 21.44
CA ARG A 203 1.85 -13.75 22.43
C ARG A 203 0.97 -12.56 22.78
N SER A 204 1.39 -11.79 23.79
CA SER A 204 0.67 -10.58 24.19
C SER A 204 0.66 -9.55 23.06
N LEU A 205 -0.34 -8.67 23.08
CA LEU A 205 -0.48 -7.64 22.05
C LEU A 205 0.72 -6.66 21.99
N PRO A 206 1.37 -6.27 23.12
CA PRO A 206 2.62 -5.51 23.08
C PRO A 206 3.79 -6.27 22.44
N GLU A 207 3.92 -7.58 22.65
CA GLU A 207 4.95 -8.39 21.97
C GLU A 207 4.71 -8.47 20.46
N GLN A 208 3.43 -8.54 20.05
CA GLN A 208 3.08 -8.50 18.63
C GLN A 208 3.38 -7.12 18.01
N HIS A 209 3.15 -6.03 18.76
CA HIS A 209 3.54 -4.68 18.35
C HIS A 209 5.05 -4.58 18.11
N ASP A 210 5.88 -5.02 19.07
CA ASP A 210 7.33 -4.91 18.97
C ASP A 210 7.84 -5.64 17.72
N ALA A 211 7.37 -6.87 17.48
CA ALA A 211 7.74 -7.66 16.31
C ALA A 211 7.32 -7.04 14.98
N MET A 212 6.19 -6.32 14.92
CA MET A 212 5.77 -5.61 13.70
C MET A 212 6.58 -4.33 13.47
N VAL A 213 6.92 -3.60 14.53
CA VAL A 213 7.72 -2.36 14.44
C VAL A 213 9.16 -2.66 14.01
N GLU A 214 9.71 -3.82 14.37
CA GLU A 214 11.04 -4.28 13.92
C GLU A 214 11.15 -4.45 12.39
N LEU A 215 10.02 -4.52 11.68
CA LEU A 215 9.99 -4.59 10.21
C LEU A 215 10.17 -3.22 9.55
N TYR A 216 10.01 -2.13 10.29
CA TYR A 216 10.27 -0.79 9.75
C TYR A 216 11.77 -0.60 9.51
N GLY A 217 12.12 -0.13 8.32
CA GLY A 217 13.49 -0.02 7.82
C GLY A 217 14.01 -1.28 7.13
N VAL A 218 13.21 -2.35 7.03
CA VAL A 218 13.56 -3.58 6.32
C VAL A 218 12.93 -3.58 4.94
N GLY A 219 13.72 -3.83 3.89
CA GLY A 219 13.20 -4.01 2.52
C GLY A 219 12.40 -2.83 1.96
N GLY A 220 12.73 -1.59 2.37
CA GLY A 220 12.04 -0.37 1.93
C GLY A 220 10.72 -0.09 2.67
N ILE A 221 10.34 -0.88 3.67
CA ILE A 221 9.15 -0.63 4.51
C ILE A 221 9.45 0.55 5.43
N VAL A 222 8.82 1.71 5.20
CA VAL A 222 9.09 2.92 6.00
C VAL A 222 8.09 3.06 7.15
N ASP A 223 6.85 2.64 6.93
CA ASP A 223 5.74 2.84 7.85
C ASP A 223 4.76 1.65 7.88
N ALA A 224 3.69 1.77 8.68
CA ALA A 224 2.67 0.74 8.82
C ALA A 224 1.82 0.55 7.55
N ALA A 225 1.75 1.55 6.65
CA ALA A 225 1.01 1.45 5.40
C ALA A 225 1.78 0.58 4.39
N ASP A 226 3.09 0.77 4.29
CA ASP A 226 3.97 -0.10 3.50
C ASP A 226 3.89 -1.55 4.01
N LEU A 227 3.93 -1.74 5.33
CA LEU A 227 3.87 -3.07 5.95
C LEU A 227 2.55 -3.80 5.63
N ASP A 228 1.42 -3.08 5.65
CA ASP A 228 0.11 -3.64 5.28
C ASP A 228 0.06 -4.04 3.79
N GLN A 229 0.66 -3.21 2.93
CA GLN A 229 0.74 -3.46 1.49
C GLN A 229 1.58 -4.70 1.13
N VAL A 230 2.76 -4.87 1.76
CA VAL A 230 3.65 -6.01 1.47
C VAL A 230 3.27 -7.28 2.23
N GLY A 231 2.21 -7.25 3.03
CA GLY A 231 1.82 -8.28 4.00
C GLY A 231 1.80 -9.73 3.48
N ARG A 232 1.49 -9.94 2.19
CA ARG A 232 1.48 -11.27 1.56
C ARG A 232 2.87 -11.77 1.15
N ASP A 233 3.78 -10.87 0.83
CA ASP A 233 5.12 -11.15 0.33
C ASP A 233 6.20 -11.10 1.43
N ILE A 234 5.84 -10.83 2.70
CA ILE A 234 6.79 -10.71 3.81
C ILE A 234 7.89 -11.80 3.91
N PRO A 235 7.64 -13.10 3.64
CA PRO A 235 8.71 -14.10 3.63
C PRO A 235 9.89 -13.76 2.73
N ASP A 236 9.61 -13.03 1.65
CA ASP A 236 10.61 -12.62 0.69
C ASP A 236 11.25 -11.27 1.07
N PHE A 237 10.73 -10.57 2.09
CA PHE A 237 11.27 -9.31 2.62
C PHE A 237 12.16 -9.49 3.86
N ILE A 238 11.98 -10.59 4.61
CA ILE A 238 12.72 -10.83 5.86
C ILE A 238 13.78 -11.91 5.64
N SER A 239 15.03 -11.56 5.95
CA SER A 239 16.10 -12.57 6.02
C SER A 239 15.91 -13.45 7.27
N SER A 240 15.89 -14.77 7.07
CA SER A 240 15.84 -15.77 8.14
C SER A 240 17.08 -16.66 8.09
N PRO A 241 17.45 -17.39 9.16
CA PRO A 241 18.58 -18.31 9.13
C PRO A 241 18.45 -19.31 7.96
N GLY A 242 19.34 -19.19 6.96
CA GLY A 242 19.34 -20.02 5.74
C GLY A 242 18.47 -19.54 4.57
N LYS A 243 17.81 -18.37 4.67
CA LYS A 243 17.06 -17.73 3.58
C LYS A 243 17.28 -16.21 3.57
N SER A 244 17.89 -15.70 2.51
CA SER A 244 18.00 -14.26 2.23
C SER A 244 16.65 -13.68 1.79
N ALA A 245 16.46 -12.39 2.05
CA ALA A 245 15.36 -11.64 1.44
C ALA A 245 15.54 -11.60 -0.08
N LYS A 246 14.46 -11.89 -0.82
CA LYS A 246 14.43 -11.89 -2.29
C LYS A 246 13.83 -10.62 -2.89
N LYS A 247 12.99 -9.91 -2.13
CA LYS A 247 12.23 -8.74 -2.58
C LYS A 247 12.45 -7.54 -1.66
N LYS A 248 12.34 -6.35 -2.23
CA LYS A 248 12.16 -5.08 -1.50
C LYS A 248 11.22 -4.15 -2.27
N LEU A 249 10.67 -3.14 -1.59
CA LEU A 249 9.92 -2.08 -2.25
C LEU A 249 10.84 -1.32 -3.22
N LEU A 250 10.33 -1.03 -4.42
CA LEU A 250 11.08 -0.32 -5.44
C LEU A 250 11.27 1.14 -5.01
N GLU A 251 12.52 1.58 -4.92
CA GLU A 251 12.88 2.95 -4.55
C GLU A 251 13.34 3.76 -5.76
N GLY A 252 13.12 5.08 -5.70
CA GLY A 252 13.62 6.01 -6.71
C GLY A 252 15.15 5.99 -6.82
N LYS A 253 15.67 5.76 -8.03
CA LYS A 253 17.11 5.64 -8.27
C LYS A 253 17.74 7.01 -8.54
N ASP A 254 18.89 7.32 -7.92
CA ASP A 254 19.63 8.55 -8.21
C ASP A 254 20.13 8.56 -9.67
N THR A 255 19.81 9.64 -10.39
CA THR A 255 20.19 9.84 -11.79
C THR A 255 21.47 10.66 -11.96
N LYS A 256 22.04 11.19 -10.86
CA LYS A 256 23.24 12.03 -10.82
C LYS A 256 24.47 11.33 -10.25
N SER A 257 24.32 10.15 -9.67
CA SER A 257 25.43 9.39 -9.08
C SER A 257 26.54 9.10 -10.11
N THR A 258 27.78 9.41 -9.74
CA THR A 258 29.01 9.18 -10.51
C THR A 258 29.71 7.86 -10.14
N SER A 259 29.15 7.05 -9.24
CA SER A 259 29.73 5.75 -8.89
C SER A 259 29.58 4.76 -10.04
N ALA A 260 30.53 3.82 -10.16
CA ALA A 260 30.37 2.67 -11.05
C ALA A 260 29.13 1.86 -10.63
N LEU A 261 28.49 1.21 -11.60
CA LEU A 261 27.42 0.24 -11.34
C LEU A 261 27.92 -0.79 -10.30
N PRO A 262 27.13 -1.19 -9.30
CA PRO A 262 27.14 -2.60 -8.92
C PRO A 262 26.62 -3.33 -10.15
N LEU A 263 27.55 -3.91 -10.89
CA LEU A 263 27.23 -4.64 -12.11
C LEU A 263 26.59 -5.94 -11.68
N LYS A 264 25.27 -6.03 -11.84
CA LYS A 264 24.52 -7.26 -11.59
C LYS A 264 24.82 -8.35 -12.63
N ASP A 265 25.45 -7.99 -13.76
CA ASP A 265 25.64 -8.86 -14.95
C ASP A 265 27.09 -8.98 -15.49
N GLU A 266 28.10 -8.26 -14.99
CA GLU A 266 29.44 -8.23 -15.66
C GLU A 266 30.41 -9.33 -15.18
N ASN A 267 30.03 -10.59 -15.37
CA ASN A 267 31.04 -11.67 -15.42
C ASN A 267 31.43 -12.08 -16.84
N ASP A 268 30.95 -11.40 -17.88
CA ASP A 268 31.49 -11.54 -19.23
C ASP A 268 31.66 -10.17 -19.90
N VAL A 269 32.93 -9.86 -20.23
CA VAL A 269 33.44 -8.69 -20.98
C VAL A 269 33.87 -7.47 -20.15
N GLU A 270 34.80 -7.67 -19.21
CA GLU A 270 35.73 -6.61 -18.80
C GLU A 270 36.66 -6.24 -19.98
N ALA A 271 36.50 -5.05 -20.56
CA ALA A 271 37.61 -4.22 -21.10
C ALA A 271 37.17 -2.94 -21.86
N ILE A 272 35.88 -2.71 -22.19
CA ILE A 272 35.50 -1.61 -23.10
C ILE A 272 34.33 -0.78 -22.56
N LYS A 273 34.65 0.45 -22.06
CA LYS A 273 33.78 1.64 -21.84
C LYS A 273 33.23 1.93 -20.42
N ASN A 274 34.09 2.43 -19.54
CA ASN A 274 33.67 3.15 -18.32
C ASN A 274 32.79 4.40 -18.57
N SER A 275 32.79 4.98 -19.79
CA SER A 275 31.92 6.11 -20.15
C SER A 275 30.57 5.68 -20.75
N GLY A 276 30.50 4.49 -21.35
CA GLY A 276 29.27 3.91 -21.91
C GLY A 276 28.34 3.39 -20.82
N THR A 277 28.92 2.76 -19.80
CA THR A 277 28.20 2.23 -18.64
C THR A 277 27.51 3.32 -17.83
N ILE A 278 28.12 4.50 -17.67
CA ILE A 278 27.50 5.65 -16.98
C ILE A 278 26.26 6.15 -17.75
N LYS A 279 26.36 6.29 -19.08
CA LYS A 279 25.23 6.74 -19.90
C LYS A 279 24.09 5.72 -19.88
N GLN A 280 24.41 4.43 -20.01
CA GLN A 280 23.43 3.36 -19.96
C GLN A 280 22.74 3.28 -18.59
N ARG A 281 23.50 3.39 -17.49
CA ARG A 281 22.94 3.46 -16.12
C ARG A 281 21.99 4.62 -15.96
N ARG A 282 22.37 5.81 -16.46
CA ARG A 282 21.52 7.00 -16.36
C ARG A 282 20.21 6.81 -17.11
N ILE A 283 20.25 6.24 -18.31
CA ILE A 283 19.03 5.93 -19.09
C ILE A 283 18.18 4.90 -18.35
N HIS A 284 18.78 3.80 -17.87
CA HIS A 284 18.07 2.78 -17.10
C HIS A 284 17.40 3.38 -15.85
N ASN A 285 18.13 4.14 -15.01
CA ASN A 285 17.56 4.78 -13.82
C ASN A 285 16.45 5.78 -14.19
N GLN A 286 16.61 6.54 -15.27
CA GLN A 286 15.57 7.44 -15.76
C GLN A 286 14.32 6.69 -16.20
N LEU A 287 14.46 5.55 -16.87
CA LEU A 287 13.35 4.71 -17.28
C LEU A 287 12.67 4.06 -16.08
N THR A 288 13.43 3.51 -15.11
CA THR A 288 12.86 2.95 -13.87
C THR A 288 12.10 4.01 -13.08
N ASN A 289 12.63 5.24 -12.95
CA ASN A 289 11.94 6.31 -12.24
C ASN A 289 10.68 6.77 -12.97
N LYS A 290 10.72 6.88 -14.31
CA LYS A 290 9.51 7.17 -15.09
C LYS A 290 8.46 6.08 -14.92
N LEU A 291 8.88 4.81 -14.90
CA LEU A 291 7.99 3.68 -14.70
C LEU A 291 7.37 3.70 -13.30
N LEU A 292 8.16 4.04 -12.28
CA LEU A 292 7.69 4.26 -10.90
C LEU A 292 6.57 5.32 -10.87
N ASP A 293 6.77 6.44 -11.58
CA ASP A 293 5.77 7.52 -11.65
C ASP A 293 4.50 7.06 -12.42
N SER A 294 4.68 6.43 -13.58
CA SER A 294 3.59 5.95 -14.44
C SER A 294 2.75 4.85 -13.78
N LEU A 295 3.37 3.99 -12.97
CA LEU A 295 2.72 2.87 -12.30
C LEU A 295 2.56 3.11 -10.78
N SER A 296 2.55 4.36 -10.35
CA SER A 296 2.40 4.77 -8.95
C SER A 296 1.10 4.29 -8.26
N SER A 297 0.13 3.78 -9.04
CA SER A 297 -1.10 3.16 -8.54
C SER A 297 -0.95 1.66 -8.20
N PHE A 298 0.22 1.08 -8.44
CA PHE A 298 0.52 -0.33 -8.17
C PHE A 298 1.54 -0.48 -7.04
N THR A 299 1.59 -1.68 -6.45
CA THR A 299 2.72 -2.07 -5.59
C THR A 299 3.88 -2.49 -6.48
N LEU A 300 4.98 -1.75 -6.41
CA LEU A 300 6.18 -2.01 -7.22
C LEU A 300 7.30 -2.55 -6.32
N LEU A 301 7.79 -3.74 -6.65
CA LEU A 301 8.89 -4.40 -5.96
C LEU A 301 10.12 -4.51 -6.87
N GLU A 302 11.30 -4.70 -6.29
CA GLU A 302 12.53 -5.05 -7.01
C GLU A 302 13.21 -6.27 -6.37
N GLY A 303 13.96 -7.01 -7.18
CA GLY A 303 14.75 -8.15 -6.75
C GLY A 303 16.02 -7.71 -6.02
N CYS A 304 16.25 -8.26 -4.82
CA CYS A 304 17.39 -7.92 -3.98
C CYS A 304 18.33 -9.09 -3.65
N ASP A 305 17.99 -10.32 -4.07
CA ASP A 305 18.84 -11.49 -3.93
C ASP A 305 19.63 -11.76 -5.22
N ASP A 306 20.89 -12.19 -5.09
CA ASP A 306 21.79 -12.44 -6.23
C ASP A 306 21.26 -13.52 -7.18
N SER A 307 20.37 -14.42 -6.74
CA SER A 307 19.72 -15.42 -7.59
C SER A 307 18.48 -14.91 -8.33
N CYS A 308 17.97 -13.71 -7.99
CA CYS A 308 16.73 -13.19 -8.57
C CYS A 308 16.69 -11.65 -8.48
N MET A 309 17.41 -10.98 -9.39
CA MET A 309 17.65 -9.54 -9.35
C MET A 309 16.80 -8.72 -10.35
N PHE A 310 15.54 -9.10 -10.55
CA PHE A 310 14.63 -8.40 -11.46
C PHE A 310 14.52 -6.90 -11.17
N ASP A 311 14.29 -6.10 -12.23
CA ASP A 311 14.22 -4.64 -12.12
C ASP A 311 12.93 -4.15 -11.45
N VAL A 312 11.77 -4.62 -11.94
CA VAL A 312 10.45 -4.21 -11.44
C VAL A 312 9.49 -5.40 -11.46
N LEU A 313 8.80 -5.62 -10.35
CA LEU A 313 7.64 -6.51 -10.25
C LEU A 313 6.40 -5.68 -9.90
N VAL A 314 5.42 -5.67 -10.79
CA VAL A 314 4.12 -5.00 -10.60
C VAL A 314 3.15 -6.01 -10.02
N LYS A 315 2.74 -5.83 -8.76
CA LYS A 315 1.82 -6.77 -8.11
C LYS A 315 0.40 -6.63 -8.64
N ASN A 316 -0.27 -7.76 -8.86
CA ASN A 316 -1.70 -7.80 -9.23
C ASN A 316 -2.06 -6.84 -10.38
N TYR A 317 -1.24 -6.83 -11.44
CA TYR A 317 -1.29 -5.79 -12.46
C TYR A 317 -2.59 -5.80 -13.26
N ASP A 318 -3.25 -6.95 -13.37
CA ASP A 318 -4.49 -7.19 -14.13
C ASP A 318 -5.74 -7.33 -13.25
N SER A 319 -5.61 -7.16 -11.93
CA SER A 319 -6.68 -7.41 -10.95
C SER A 319 -7.12 -8.89 -10.80
N GLU A 320 -6.46 -9.83 -11.47
CA GLU A 320 -6.72 -11.28 -11.40
C GLU A 320 -5.69 -12.03 -10.54
N LYS A 321 -4.89 -11.29 -9.77
CA LYS A 321 -3.78 -11.74 -8.91
C LYS A 321 -2.51 -12.15 -9.65
N ASN A 322 -2.40 -11.83 -10.95
CA ASN A 322 -1.16 -12.05 -11.67
C ASN A 322 -0.19 -10.91 -11.38
N ASP A 323 1.08 -11.25 -11.15
CA ASP A 323 2.16 -10.27 -11.00
C ASP A 323 2.88 -10.14 -12.34
N LEU A 324 3.39 -8.95 -12.69
CA LEU A 324 4.11 -8.71 -13.95
C LEU A 324 5.58 -8.37 -13.66
N ILE A 325 6.52 -9.10 -14.25
CA ILE A 325 7.94 -8.72 -14.21
C ILE A 325 8.27 -7.84 -15.42
N ILE A 326 8.88 -6.68 -15.16
CA ILE A 326 9.35 -5.76 -16.19
C ILE A 326 10.86 -5.62 -16.09
N GLU A 327 11.56 -5.99 -17.17
CA GLU A 327 13.01 -5.80 -17.31
C GLU A 327 13.31 -4.51 -18.08
N VAL A 328 14.17 -3.63 -17.53
CA VAL A 328 14.41 -2.29 -18.06
C VAL A 328 15.73 -2.25 -18.83
N LYS A 329 15.66 -2.07 -20.16
CA LYS A 329 16.86 -1.93 -21.00
C LYS A 329 17.11 -0.50 -21.43
N SER A 330 18.38 -0.11 -21.47
CA SER A 330 18.83 1.22 -21.88
C SER A 330 18.97 1.40 -23.41
N SER A 331 18.67 0.36 -24.19
CA SER A 331 18.91 0.30 -25.63
C SER A 331 17.93 -0.65 -26.32
N ILE A 332 17.54 -0.33 -27.55
CA ILE A 332 16.69 -1.16 -28.42
C ILE A 332 17.48 -2.19 -29.24
N GLU A 333 18.79 -2.30 -29.03
CA GLU A 333 19.61 -3.27 -29.76
C GLU A 333 19.15 -4.72 -29.49
N LYS A 334 19.13 -5.53 -30.54
CA LYS A 334 18.66 -6.92 -30.50
C LYS A 334 19.37 -7.80 -29.47
N SER A 335 20.65 -7.53 -29.19
CA SER A 335 21.42 -8.20 -28.14
C SER A 335 20.83 -7.93 -26.75
N ASN A 336 20.52 -6.66 -26.44
CA ASN A 336 19.92 -6.27 -25.16
C ASN A 336 18.52 -6.85 -24.99
N ILE A 337 17.72 -6.86 -26.06
CA ILE A 337 16.39 -7.48 -26.05
C ILE A 337 16.50 -8.98 -25.75
N ARG A 338 17.37 -9.71 -26.45
CA ARG A 338 17.56 -11.16 -26.22
C ARG A 338 18.04 -11.47 -24.81
N MET A 339 18.92 -10.64 -24.27
CA MET A 339 19.41 -10.78 -22.90
C MET A 339 18.27 -10.58 -21.89
N ALA A 340 17.44 -9.54 -22.09
CA ALA A 340 16.26 -9.28 -21.27
C ALA A 340 15.31 -10.48 -21.25
N ILE A 341 15.08 -11.12 -22.39
CA ILE A 341 14.23 -12.31 -22.50
C ILE A 341 14.75 -13.43 -21.60
N GLY A 342 16.06 -13.75 -21.68
CA GLY A 342 16.66 -14.79 -20.84
C GLY A 342 16.50 -14.49 -19.35
N GLN A 343 16.77 -13.25 -18.95
CA GLN A 343 16.62 -12.79 -17.57
C GLN A 343 15.17 -12.88 -17.09
N LEU A 344 14.20 -12.44 -17.90
CA LEU A 344 12.78 -12.49 -17.54
C LEU A 344 12.29 -13.91 -17.26
N TYR A 345 12.64 -14.87 -18.11
CA TYR A 345 12.26 -16.27 -17.90
C TYR A 345 12.95 -16.87 -16.67
N ASP A 346 14.22 -16.56 -16.46
CA ASP A 346 14.98 -17.04 -15.29
C ASP A 346 14.38 -16.49 -13.98
N TYR A 347 14.12 -15.18 -13.92
CA TYR A 347 13.47 -14.55 -12.77
C TYR A 347 12.07 -15.07 -12.53
N TRP A 348 11.28 -15.27 -13.59
CA TRP A 348 9.94 -15.82 -13.46
C TRP A 348 9.97 -17.22 -12.87
N TYR A 349 10.83 -18.09 -13.41
CA TYR A 349 11.00 -19.45 -12.93
C TYR A 349 11.42 -19.49 -11.45
N GLU A 350 12.36 -18.66 -11.03
CA GLU A 350 12.82 -18.60 -9.63
C GLU A 350 11.74 -18.08 -8.66
N LEU A 351 10.81 -17.23 -9.13
CA LEU A 351 9.75 -16.64 -8.29
C LEU A 351 8.44 -17.42 -8.28
N LYS A 352 8.08 -18.02 -9.41
CA LYS A 352 6.75 -18.54 -9.71
C LYS A 352 6.76 -19.98 -10.24
N ASP A 353 7.94 -20.60 -10.35
CA ASP A 353 8.14 -21.96 -10.82
C ASP A 353 7.52 -22.19 -12.22
N ASP A 354 6.49 -23.04 -12.33
CA ASP A 354 5.87 -23.42 -13.60
C ASP A 354 4.59 -22.65 -13.97
N GLU A 355 4.27 -21.57 -13.24
CA GLU A 355 3.15 -20.69 -13.58
C GLU A 355 3.38 -19.97 -14.93
N GLU A 356 2.28 -19.66 -15.64
CA GLU A 356 2.34 -18.95 -16.94
C GLU A 356 3.04 -17.59 -16.79
N PRO A 357 4.05 -17.27 -17.61
CA PRO A 357 4.87 -16.07 -17.44
C PRO A 357 4.15 -14.79 -17.85
N HIS A 358 4.01 -13.87 -16.90
CA HIS A 358 3.60 -12.49 -17.15
C HIS A 358 4.84 -11.60 -17.12
N ILE A 359 5.49 -11.45 -18.27
CA ILE A 359 6.79 -10.79 -18.40
C ILE A 359 6.79 -9.71 -19.49
N SER A 360 7.55 -8.65 -19.27
CA SER A 360 7.65 -7.53 -20.22
C SER A 360 9.02 -6.87 -20.23
N ILE A 361 9.36 -6.23 -21.36
CA ILE A 361 10.56 -5.41 -21.51
C ILE A 361 10.16 -3.94 -21.65
N LEU A 362 10.80 -3.06 -20.86
CA LEU A 362 10.75 -1.62 -21.04
C LEU A 362 11.97 -1.13 -21.82
N LEU A 363 11.72 -0.41 -22.91
CA LEU A 363 12.72 0.16 -23.82
C LEU A 363 12.71 1.69 -23.82
N PRO A 364 13.81 2.36 -24.20
CA PRO A 364 13.88 3.82 -24.21
C PRO A 364 13.02 4.47 -25.30
N GLU A 365 12.71 3.75 -26.37
CA GLU A 365 11.94 4.18 -27.54
C GLU A 365 11.34 2.95 -28.25
N ARG A 366 10.41 3.16 -29.20
CA ARG A 366 9.78 2.08 -29.97
C ARG A 366 10.83 1.31 -30.78
N PRO A 367 10.97 -0.02 -30.63
CA PRO A 367 11.89 -0.80 -31.43
C PRO A 367 11.32 -1.07 -32.84
N ASP A 368 12.14 -1.66 -33.71
CA ASP A 368 11.69 -2.02 -35.07
C ASP A 368 10.61 -3.10 -35.08
N ASP A 369 9.81 -3.15 -36.15
CA ASP A 369 8.67 -4.08 -36.28
C ASP A 369 9.08 -5.56 -36.14
N LYS A 370 10.34 -5.91 -36.45
CA LYS A 370 10.82 -7.29 -36.31
C LYS A 370 11.03 -7.65 -34.85
N ALA A 371 11.52 -6.72 -34.03
CA ALA A 371 11.61 -6.90 -32.59
C ALA A 371 10.22 -7.01 -31.96
N ILE A 372 9.27 -6.17 -32.39
CA ILE A 372 7.87 -6.23 -31.94
C ILE A 372 7.26 -7.60 -32.25
N GLN A 373 7.36 -8.04 -33.50
CA GLN A 373 6.84 -9.35 -33.93
C GLN A 373 7.50 -10.51 -33.17
N PHE A 374 8.80 -10.40 -32.88
CA PHE A 374 9.53 -11.42 -32.14
C PHE A 374 9.06 -11.53 -30.69
N LEU A 375 8.87 -10.40 -30.00
CA LEU A 375 8.39 -10.39 -28.61
C LEU A 375 6.93 -10.86 -28.53
N ASN A 376 6.06 -10.40 -29.44
CA ASN A 376 4.67 -10.86 -29.52
C ASN A 376 4.58 -12.37 -29.79
N TRP A 377 5.47 -12.93 -30.62
CA TRP A 377 5.51 -14.37 -30.87
C TRP A 377 5.92 -15.18 -29.63
N MET A 378 6.72 -14.59 -28.73
CA MET A 378 7.12 -15.20 -27.46
C MET A 378 6.18 -14.88 -26.30
N ASP A 379 5.07 -14.18 -26.58
CA ASP A 379 4.14 -13.63 -25.58
C ASP A 379 4.81 -12.77 -24.49
N ILE A 380 5.85 -12.01 -24.89
CA ILE A 380 6.53 -11.08 -24.00
C ILE A 380 5.98 -9.69 -24.26
N GLY A 381 5.46 -9.07 -23.21
CA GLY A 381 4.91 -7.73 -23.27
C GLY A 381 5.98 -6.69 -23.62
N MET A 382 5.61 -5.64 -24.33
CA MET A 382 6.55 -4.59 -24.70
C MET A 382 6.05 -3.21 -24.30
N LEU A 383 6.94 -2.44 -23.67
CA LEU A 383 6.69 -1.09 -23.19
C LEU A 383 7.78 -0.13 -23.68
N TRP A 384 7.43 1.11 -24.00
CA TRP A 384 8.40 2.19 -24.25
C TRP A 384 7.81 3.56 -23.90
N TYR A 385 8.68 4.56 -23.80
CA TYR A 385 8.23 5.94 -23.64
C TYR A 385 8.28 6.71 -24.96
N GLU A 386 7.21 7.45 -25.26
CA GLU A 386 7.14 8.39 -26.38
C GLU A 386 6.34 9.62 -25.95
N GLY A 387 6.89 10.82 -26.17
CA GLY A 387 6.24 12.06 -25.74
C GLY A 387 6.12 12.26 -24.22
N GLY A 388 6.65 11.35 -23.40
CA GLY A 388 6.47 11.33 -21.94
C GLY A 388 5.44 10.31 -21.47
N ASP A 389 4.65 9.77 -22.38
CA ASP A 389 3.64 8.75 -22.11
C ASP A 389 4.23 7.35 -22.27
N LEU A 390 3.71 6.40 -21.49
CA LEU A 390 4.03 4.99 -21.60
C LEU A 390 3.17 4.37 -22.69
N HIS A 391 3.80 3.67 -23.65
CA HIS A 391 3.14 3.04 -24.78
C HIS A 391 3.38 1.53 -24.80
N THR A 392 2.47 0.80 -25.45
CA THR A 392 2.58 -0.64 -25.64
C THR A 392 2.11 -1.08 -27.04
N SER A 393 2.57 -2.27 -27.44
CA SER A 393 2.08 -3.00 -28.61
C SER A 393 1.42 -4.33 -28.23
N SER A 394 1.16 -4.53 -26.94
CA SER A 394 0.63 -5.77 -26.39
C SER A 394 -0.75 -5.49 -25.81
N ASP A 395 -1.79 -6.08 -26.40
CA ASP A 395 -3.20 -5.83 -26.06
C ASP A 395 -3.51 -6.06 -24.56
N TRP A 396 -2.80 -6.98 -23.92
CA TRP A 396 -2.97 -7.29 -22.49
C TRP A 396 -2.28 -6.29 -21.53
N LEU A 397 -1.55 -5.31 -22.07
CA LEU A 397 -0.89 -4.23 -21.32
C LEU A 397 -1.56 -2.86 -21.52
N GLU A 398 -2.62 -2.75 -22.32
CA GLU A 398 -3.27 -1.47 -22.66
C GLU A 398 -3.85 -0.74 -21.43
N HIS A 399 -4.20 -1.45 -20.37
CA HIS A 399 -4.65 -0.80 -19.14
C HIS A 399 -3.51 -0.16 -18.34
N LEU A 400 -2.26 -0.46 -18.68
CA LEU A 400 -1.05 0.17 -18.12
C LEU A 400 -0.50 1.28 -19.03
N ALA A 401 -0.77 1.24 -20.33
CA ALA A 401 -0.08 2.05 -21.33
C ALA A 401 -0.96 2.40 -22.54
N THR A 402 -0.60 3.47 -23.25
CA THR A 402 -1.32 3.89 -24.46
C THR A 402 -1.00 2.98 -25.64
N VAL A 403 -2.01 2.61 -26.42
CA VAL A 403 -1.85 1.77 -27.62
C VAL A 403 -1.25 2.60 -28.76
N SER A 404 -0.23 2.06 -29.43
CA SER A 404 0.49 2.73 -30.54
C SER A 404 0.41 2.04 -31.89
#